data_AF-A0A246FGY3-F1
#
_entry.id   AF-A0A246FGY3-F1
#
_cell.length_a   1.000
_cell.length_b   1.000
_cell.length_c   1.000
_cell.angle_alpha   90.00
_cell.angle_beta   90.00
_cell.angle_gamma   90.00
#
_symmetry.space_group_name_H-M   'P 1'
#
loop_
_entity.id
_entity.type
_entity.pdbx_description
1 polymer ?
#
loop_
_entity_poly.entity_id
_entity_poly.type
_entity_poly.pdbx_seq_one_letter_code
_entity_poly.pdbx_strand_id
1 'polypeptide(L)'
;MVVKDETKVVNQLTPAQKHARELSYQMTRDLRLNGYQKARLQAINNDKQAKIVAILQKNNGDSKLIKDQCDAVCKERDKELQTVLSTDQYSSYYGSRREYNEFTMDYKAQTTNDAFVKSVKDPSPVSSKGATIGPARTTVTK
;
A
#
# COMPACT_ATOMS: atom_id res chain seq x y z
N MET A 1 38.51 -9.70 -8.34
CA MET A 1 37.53 -9.80 -7.24
C MET A 1 36.81 -8.45 -7.20
N VAL A 2 35.62 -8.34 -7.79
CA VAL A 2 34.86 -7.08 -7.80
C VAL A 2 33.99 -7.08 -6.56
N VAL A 3 34.30 -6.18 -5.63
CA VAL A 3 33.52 -5.96 -4.42
C VAL A 3 32.15 -5.43 -4.85
N LYS A 4 31.11 -6.22 -4.61
CA LYS A 4 29.72 -5.83 -4.83
C LYS A 4 29.37 -4.86 -3.70
N ASP A 5 29.23 -3.59 -4.06
CA ASP A 5 28.79 -2.55 -3.16
C ASP A 5 27.29 -2.73 -2.88
N GLU A 6 26.95 -3.33 -1.74
CA GLU A 6 25.57 -3.57 -1.28
C GLU A 6 24.93 -2.33 -0.61
N THR A 7 25.45 -1.13 -0.84
CA THR A 7 24.91 0.09 -0.22
C THR A 7 23.95 0.84 -1.14
N LYS A 8 22.77 0.27 -1.41
CA LYS A 8 21.60 1.04 -1.93
C LYS A 8 20.27 0.28 -1.83
N VAL A 9 19.95 -0.29 -0.67
CA VAL A 9 18.53 -0.56 -0.35
C VAL A 9 17.90 0.79 0.00
N VAL A 10 17.50 1.53 -1.03
CA VAL A 10 16.72 2.75 -0.85
C VAL A 10 15.42 2.34 -0.13
N ASN A 11 15.20 2.90 1.06
CA ASN A 11 13.97 2.79 1.85
C ASN A 11 12.74 3.21 1.02
N GLN A 12 12.24 2.34 0.15
CA GLN A 12 11.03 2.59 -0.62
C GLN A 12 9.84 2.12 0.18
N LEU A 13 9.06 3.09 0.67
CA LEU A 13 7.76 2.83 1.29
C LEU A 13 6.85 2.07 0.31
N THR A 14 6.11 1.09 0.82
CA THR A 14 5.06 0.40 0.04
C THR A 14 3.97 1.39 -0.39
N PRO A 15 3.17 1.11 -1.44
CA PRO A 15 2.07 1.99 -1.84
C PRO A 15 1.11 2.32 -0.68
N ALA A 16 0.79 1.33 0.15
CA ALA A 16 -0.01 1.51 1.36
C ALA A 16 0.67 2.45 2.38
N GLN A 17 1.98 2.28 2.62
CA GLN A 17 2.72 3.16 3.52
C GLN A 17 2.82 4.60 2.99
N LYS A 18 2.93 4.78 1.66
CA LYS A 18 2.89 6.12 1.04
C LYS A 18 1.52 6.78 1.24
N HIS A 19 0.45 6.02 1.04
CA HIS A 19 -0.93 6.50 1.23
C HIS A 19 -1.19 6.92 2.68
N ALA A 20 -0.83 6.07 3.64
CA ALA A 20 -0.93 6.40 5.07
C ALA A 20 -0.10 7.63 5.44
N ARG A 21 1.11 7.74 4.90
CA ARG A 21 2.00 8.89 5.14
C ARG A 21 1.42 10.20 4.62
N GLU A 22 0.82 10.19 3.44
CA GLU A 22 0.17 11.37 2.86
C GLU A 22 -0.99 11.85 3.74
N LEU A 23 -1.87 10.93 4.15
CA LEU A 23 -2.93 11.23 5.10
C LEU A 23 -2.38 11.81 6.40
N SER A 24 -1.31 11.22 6.95
CA SER A 24 -0.68 11.72 8.17
C SER A 24 -0.09 13.13 7.99
N TYR A 25 0.48 13.45 6.83
CA TYR A 25 0.98 14.80 6.56
C TYR A 25 -0.15 15.83 6.48
N GLN A 26 -1.23 15.49 5.79
CA GLN A 26 -2.41 16.35 5.72
C GLN A 26 -2.97 16.62 7.12
N MET A 27 -3.29 15.57 7.88
CA MET A 27 -3.84 15.70 9.23
C MET A 27 -2.89 16.42 10.19
N THR A 28 -1.58 16.22 10.05
CA THR A 28 -0.57 16.93 10.85
C THR A 28 -0.65 18.44 10.66
N ARG A 29 -0.80 18.88 9.41
CA ARG A 29 -0.90 20.30 9.05
C ARG A 29 -2.22 20.88 9.53
N ASP A 30 -3.31 20.22 9.21
CA ASP A 30 -4.68 20.70 9.49
C ASP A 30 -4.93 20.81 11.00
N LEU A 31 -4.44 19.84 11.79
CA LEU A 31 -4.65 19.77 13.24
C LEU A 31 -3.50 20.41 14.06
N ARG A 32 -2.49 20.96 13.37
CA ARG A 32 -1.33 21.64 13.98
C ARG A 32 -0.66 20.80 15.07
N LEU A 33 -0.40 19.52 14.76
CA LEU A 33 0.07 18.54 15.74
C LEU A 33 1.47 18.84 16.26
N ASN A 34 1.75 18.47 17.51
CA ASN A 34 3.11 18.48 18.07
C ASN A 34 3.89 17.20 17.70
N GLY A 35 5.18 17.14 18.02
CA GLY A 35 6.05 16.02 17.66
C GLY A 35 5.55 14.64 18.12
N TYR A 36 5.08 14.55 19.36
CA TYR A 36 4.51 13.31 19.91
C TYR A 36 3.25 12.88 19.15
N GLN A 37 2.32 13.82 18.95
CA GLN A 37 1.06 13.57 18.26
C GLN A 37 1.28 13.14 16.81
N LYS A 38 2.23 13.76 16.09
CA LYS A 38 2.61 13.37 14.73
C LYS A 38 3.07 11.92 14.66
N ALA A 39 3.98 11.53 15.56
CA ALA A 39 4.50 10.16 15.59
C ALA A 39 3.40 9.13 15.89
N ARG A 40 2.51 9.43 16.83
CA ARG A 40 1.35 8.57 17.15
C ARG A 40 0.37 8.49 15.98
N LEU A 41 0.01 9.63 15.37
CA LEU A 41 -0.86 9.68 14.20
C LEU A 41 -0.30 8.84 13.05
N GLN A 42 1.00 8.94 12.77
CA GLN A 42 1.64 8.16 11.71
C GLN A 42 1.57 6.65 11.98
N ALA A 43 1.81 6.23 13.22
CA ALA A 43 1.68 4.82 13.60
C ALA A 43 0.24 4.33 13.45
N ILE A 44 -0.73 5.11 13.91
CA ILE A 44 -2.16 4.82 13.80
C ILE A 44 -2.55 4.67 12.32
N ASN A 45 -2.25 5.67 11.48
CA ASN A 45 -2.64 5.62 10.07
C ASN A 45 -1.96 4.48 9.31
N ASN A 46 -0.70 4.15 9.62
CA ASN A 46 -0.03 3.00 9.01
C ASN A 46 -0.73 1.68 9.35
N ASP A 47 -1.08 1.48 10.62
CA ASP A 47 -1.82 0.28 11.06
C ASP A 47 -3.19 0.19 10.37
N LYS A 48 -3.95 1.29 10.38
CA LYS A 48 -5.30 1.32 9.78
C LYS A 48 -5.26 1.10 8.27
N GLN A 49 -4.27 1.65 7.59
CA GLN A 49 -4.08 1.39 6.16
C GLN A 49 -3.74 -0.08 5.89
N ALA A 50 -2.89 -0.70 6.71
CA ALA A 50 -2.58 -2.12 6.58
C ALA A 50 -3.83 -3.00 6.75
N LYS A 51 -4.71 -2.68 7.71
CA LYS A 51 -5.99 -3.37 7.89
C LYS A 51 -6.91 -3.21 6.68
N ILE A 52 -7.01 -2.01 6.12
CA ILE A 52 -7.82 -1.76 4.92
C ILE A 52 -7.30 -2.57 3.73
N VAL A 53 -5.98 -2.62 3.52
CA VAL A 53 -5.39 -3.47 2.47
C VAL A 53 -5.74 -4.94 2.67
N ALA A 54 -5.66 -5.45 3.90
CA ALA A 54 -6.02 -6.84 4.19
C ALA A 54 -7.51 -7.13 3.93
N ILE A 55 -8.41 -6.20 4.29
CA ILE A 55 -9.84 -6.28 3.99
C ILE A 55 -10.10 -6.36 2.48
N LEU A 56 -9.45 -5.47 1.72
CA LEU A 56 -9.60 -5.41 0.26
C LEU A 56 -9.12 -6.72 -0.40
N GLN A 57 -7.99 -7.27 0.06
CA GLN A 57 -7.44 -8.52 -0.48
C GLN A 57 -8.30 -9.75 -0.13
N LYS A 58 -8.92 -9.77 1.06
CA LYS A 58 -9.67 -10.93 1.56
C LYS A 58 -11.06 -11.07 0.93
N ASN A 59 -11.72 -9.95 0.61
CA ASN A 59 -13.15 -9.94 0.26
C ASN A 59 -13.42 -9.62 -1.21
N ASN A 60 -12.48 -9.91 -2.12
CA ASN A 60 -12.53 -9.59 -3.57
C ASN A 60 -13.95 -9.69 -4.18
N GLY A 61 -14.64 -8.54 -4.29
CA GLY A 61 -15.93 -8.40 -4.97
C GLY A 61 -17.16 -8.12 -4.08
N ASP A 62 -17.11 -8.34 -2.75
CA ASP A 62 -18.22 -7.98 -1.86
C ASP A 62 -18.07 -6.52 -1.38
N SER A 63 -18.49 -5.59 -2.23
CA SER A 63 -18.38 -4.15 -1.96
C SER A 63 -19.07 -3.70 -0.68
N LYS A 64 -20.17 -4.37 -0.27
CA LYS A 64 -20.89 -4.01 0.95
C LYS A 64 -20.09 -4.44 2.18
N LEU A 65 -19.62 -5.70 2.20
CA LEU A 65 -18.81 -6.21 3.29
C LEU A 65 -17.48 -5.45 3.42
N ILE A 66 -16.83 -5.14 2.30
CA ILE A 66 -15.61 -4.32 2.27
C ILE A 66 -15.89 -2.96 2.92
N LYS A 67 -16.98 -2.29 2.51
CA LYS A 67 -17.33 -0.98 3.07
C LYS A 67 -17.56 -1.07 4.57
N ASP A 68 -18.36 -2.02 5.04
CA ASP A 68 -18.70 -2.16 6.46
C ASP A 68 -17.45 -2.44 7.32
N GLN A 69 -16.51 -3.25 6.81
CA GLN A 69 -15.24 -3.53 7.48
C GLN A 69 -14.30 -2.32 7.48
N CYS A 70 -14.19 -1.60 6.36
CA CYS A 70 -13.41 -0.36 6.29
C CYS A 70 -13.98 0.73 7.21
N ASP A 71 -15.32 0.87 7.28
CA ASP A 71 -15.98 1.79 8.21
C ASP A 71 -15.64 1.45 9.67
N ALA A 72 -15.54 0.16 10.02
CA ALA A 72 -15.12 -0.27 11.34
C ALA A 72 -13.66 0.14 11.65
N VAL A 73 -12.74 -0.03 10.69
CA VAL A 73 -11.34 0.42 10.82
C VAL A 73 -11.27 1.94 11.03
N CYS A 74 -12.08 2.73 10.32
CA CYS A 74 -12.17 4.17 10.53
C CYS A 74 -12.65 4.53 11.95
N LYS A 75 -13.63 3.80 12.50
CA LYS A 75 -14.09 3.99 13.88
C LYS A 75 -13.01 3.64 14.92
N GLU A 76 -12.15 2.67 14.63
CA GLU A 76 -11.00 2.38 15.49
C GLU A 76 -10.01 3.56 15.49
N ARG A 77 -9.74 4.17 14.33
CA ARG A 77 -8.91 5.37 14.23
C ARG A 77 -9.47 6.52 15.07
N ASP A 78 -10.79 6.75 15.02
CA ASP A 78 -11.45 7.77 15.83
C ASP A 78 -11.15 7.59 17.32
N LYS A 79 -11.33 6.36 17.84
CA LYS A 79 -11.07 6.03 19.25
C LYS A 79 -9.60 6.23 19.62
N GLU A 80 -8.68 5.78 18.78
CA GLU A 80 -7.25 5.92 19.05
C GLU A 80 -6.81 7.39 19.04
N LEU A 81 -7.32 8.18 18.10
CA LEU A 81 -7.00 9.62 18.02
C LEU A 81 -7.60 10.42 19.18
N GLN A 82 -8.74 10.01 19.72
CA GLN A 82 -9.30 10.64 20.93
C GLN A 82 -8.33 10.58 22.12
N THR A 83 -7.47 9.56 22.18
CA THR A 83 -6.48 9.42 23.26
C THR A 83 -5.17 10.18 23.01
N VAL A 84 -4.95 10.68 21.79
CA VAL A 84 -3.69 11.31 21.36
C VAL A 84 -3.86 12.83 21.20
N LEU A 85 -5.01 13.26 20.70
CA LEU A 85 -5.30 14.65 20.39
C LEU A 85 -5.83 15.38 21.63
N SER A 86 -5.60 16.69 21.70
CA SER A 86 -6.34 17.53 22.65
C SER A 86 -7.82 17.58 22.28
N THR A 87 -8.67 18.04 23.20
CA THR A 87 -10.11 18.20 22.95
C THR A 87 -10.40 19.06 21.71
N ASP A 88 -9.70 20.18 21.56
CA ASP A 88 -9.89 21.09 20.42
C ASP A 88 -9.46 20.42 19.11
N GLN A 89 -8.28 19.78 19.11
CA GLN A 89 -7.76 19.06 17.94
C GLN A 89 -8.65 17.89 17.55
N TYR A 90 -9.18 17.16 18.54
CA TYR A 90 -10.11 16.06 18.29
C TYR A 90 -11.44 16.56 17.72
N SER A 91 -11.90 17.72 18.18
CA SER A 91 -13.11 18.36 17.63
C SER A 91 -12.92 18.79 16.18
N SER A 92 -11.77 19.40 15.86
CA SER A 92 -11.39 19.70 14.46
C SER A 92 -11.27 18.44 13.61
N TYR A 93 -10.62 17.40 14.13
CA TYR A 93 -10.53 16.09 13.48
C TYR A 93 -11.92 15.52 13.19
N TYR A 94 -12.82 15.54 14.17
CA TYR A 94 -14.17 15.00 14.04
C TYR A 94 -14.99 15.76 12.99
N GLY A 95 -14.78 17.07 12.87
CA GLY A 95 -15.36 17.91 11.82
C GLY A 95 -14.89 17.52 10.41
N SER A 96 -13.64 17.09 10.26
CA SER A 96 -13.03 16.69 8.98
C SER A 96 -12.88 15.17 8.79
N ARG A 97 -13.51 14.37 9.67
CA ARG A 97 -13.30 12.91 9.68
C ARG A 97 -13.78 12.24 8.41
N ARG A 98 -14.79 12.82 7.76
CA ARG A 98 -15.39 12.28 6.53
C ARG A 98 -14.36 12.32 5.42
N GLU A 99 -13.71 13.46 5.23
CA GLU A 99 -12.66 13.69 4.23
C GLU A 99 -11.47 12.77 4.48
N TYR A 100 -11.05 12.62 5.74
CA TYR A 100 -9.97 11.69 6.10
C TYR A 100 -10.36 10.22 5.89
N ASN A 101 -11.62 9.84 6.11
CA ASN A 101 -12.11 8.49 5.82
C ASN A 101 -12.17 8.23 4.32
N GLU A 102 -12.72 9.16 3.55
CA GLU A 102 -12.79 9.09 2.09
C GLU A 102 -11.39 8.95 1.50
N PHE A 103 -10.42 9.75 1.95
CA PHE A 103 -9.01 9.60 1.53
C PHE A 103 -8.48 8.20 1.84
N THR A 104 -8.71 7.69 3.05
CA THR A 104 -8.21 6.36 3.45
C THR A 104 -8.85 5.25 2.58
N MET A 105 -10.14 5.37 2.28
CA MET A 105 -10.92 4.40 1.51
C MET A 105 -10.68 4.48 -0.01
N ASP A 106 -10.27 5.64 -0.53
CA ASP A 106 -9.86 5.79 -1.94
C ASP A 106 -8.51 5.12 -2.25
N TYR A 107 -7.96 4.35 -1.30
CA TYR A 107 -6.89 3.42 -1.60
C TYR A 107 -7.39 2.37 -2.61
N LYS A 108 -7.19 2.68 -3.88
CA LYS A 108 -7.31 1.72 -4.97
C LYS A 108 -6.14 0.78 -4.81
N ALA A 109 -6.40 -0.41 -4.27
CA ALA A 109 -5.45 -1.50 -4.40
C ALA A 109 -5.18 -1.64 -5.91
N GLN A 110 -4.01 -1.18 -6.36
CA GLN A 110 -3.57 -1.44 -7.73
C GLN A 110 -3.32 -2.95 -7.82
N THR A 111 -4.39 -3.71 -8.01
CA THR A 111 -4.38 -5.18 -7.98
C THR A 111 -3.74 -5.80 -9.23
N THR A 112 -3.09 -5.02 -10.11
CA THR A 112 -2.64 -5.58 -11.40
C THR A 112 -1.26 -5.15 -11.90
N ASN A 113 -0.48 -4.33 -11.19
CA ASN A 113 0.87 -3.97 -11.67
C ASN A 113 2.04 -4.46 -10.81
N ASP A 114 1.88 -4.72 -9.51
CA ASP A 114 3.01 -5.22 -8.71
C ASP A 114 3.40 -6.67 -9.06
N ALA A 115 2.42 -7.51 -9.44
CA ALA A 115 2.72 -8.86 -9.94
C ALA A 115 3.43 -8.83 -11.31
N PHE A 116 3.09 -7.86 -12.17
CA PHE A 116 3.76 -7.63 -13.45
C PHE A 116 5.16 -7.04 -13.27
N VAL A 117 5.33 -6.03 -12.42
CA VAL A 117 6.64 -5.41 -12.13
C VAL A 117 7.58 -6.39 -11.43
N LYS A 118 7.07 -7.29 -10.58
CA LYS A 118 7.87 -8.39 -10.01
C LYS A 118 8.29 -9.41 -11.08
N SER A 119 7.42 -9.71 -12.05
CA SER A 119 7.73 -10.58 -13.19
C SER A 119 8.75 -9.97 -14.17
N VAL A 120 8.76 -8.65 -14.32
CA VAL A 120 9.74 -7.94 -15.18
C VAL A 120 11.09 -7.72 -14.48
N LYS A 121 11.12 -7.58 -13.14
CA LYS A 121 12.37 -7.41 -12.37
C LYS A 121 13.14 -8.71 -12.13
N ASP A 122 12.44 -9.84 -12.03
CA ASP A 122 13.04 -11.19 -11.98
C ASP A 122 12.42 -12.07 -13.07
N PRO A 123 12.81 -11.90 -14.36
CA PRO A 123 12.47 -12.88 -15.35
C PRO A 123 13.17 -14.17 -14.93
N SER A 124 12.39 -15.16 -14.46
CA SER A 124 12.91 -16.51 -14.25
C SER A 124 13.63 -16.91 -15.55
N PRO A 125 14.91 -17.31 -15.51
CA PRO A 125 15.57 -17.75 -16.72
C PRO A 125 14.80 -18.96 -17.23
N VAL A 126 14.07 -18.77 -18.33
CA VAL A 126 13.62 -19.88 -19.17
C VAL A 126 14.90 -20.54 -19.65
N SER A 127 15.36 -21.54 -18.90
CA SER A 127 16.44 -22.40 -19.31
C SER A 127 15.89 -23.25 -20.44
N SER A 128 16.08 -22.78 -21.67
CA SER A 128 15.90 -23.55 -22.90
C SER A 128 16.98 -24.63 -23.01
N LYS A 129 17.06 -25.54 -22.04
CA LYS A 129 17.90 -26.73 -22.14
C LYS A 129 17.14 -27.79 -22.95
N GLY A 130 17.13 -27.62 -24.27
CA GLY A 130 16.73 -28.72 -25.16
C GLY A 130 16.16 -28.35 -26.54
N ALA A 131 15.88 -27.08 -26.84
CA ALA A 131 15.37 -26.72 -28.16
C ALA A 131 16.53 -26.49 -29.15
N THR A 132 17.04 -27.56 -29.77
CA THR A 132 17.90 -27.44 -30.96
C THR A 132 17.04 -27.05 -32.16
N ILE A 133 17.05 -25.76 -32.54
CA ILE A 133 16.55 -25.32 -33.85
C ILE A 133 17.66 -25.61 -34.86
N GLY A 134 17.57 -26.77 -35.52
CA GLY A 134 18.35 -27.08 -36.71
C GLY A 134 17.58 -26.67 -37.97
N PRO A 135 18.25 -26.23 -39.05
CA PRO A 135 17.58 -25.88 -40.30
C PRO A 135 16.88 -27.11 -40.89
N ALA A 136 15.62 -26.92 -41.33
CA ALA A 136 14.82 -27.95 -41.96
C ALA A 136 15.45 -28.38 -43.28
N ARG A 137 15.84 -29.66 -43.37
CA ARG A 137 16.32 -30.27 -44.61
C ARG A 137 15.12 -30.62 -45.48
N THR A 138 14.91 -29.89 -46.57
CA THR A 138 13.95 -30.24 -47.62
C THR A 138 14.49 -31.44 -48.41
N THR A 139 13.82 -32.59 -48.29
CA THR A 139 14.04 -33.73 -49.19
C THR A 139 13.16 -33.55 -50.43
N VAL A 140 13.78 -33.23 -51.56
CA VAL A 140 13.17 -33.34 -52.89
C VAL A 140 13.45 -34.75 -53.41
N THR A 141 12.40 -35.53 -53.61
CA THR A 141 12.44 -36.86 -54.24
C THR A 141 12.30 -36.70 -55.76
N LYS A 142 13.20 -37.31 -56.53
CA LYS A 142 12.92 -37.74 -57.91
C LYS A 142 13.67 -39.03 -58.20
#